data_AF-A0AAV8XPY6-F1
#
_entry.id   AF-A0AAV8XPY6-F1
#
_cell.length_a   1.000
_cell.length_b   1.000
_cell.length_c   1.000
_cell.angle_alpha   90.00
_cell.angle_beta   90.00
_cell.angle_gamma   90.00
#
_symmetry.space_group_name_H-M   'P 1'
#
loop_
_entity.id
_entity.type
_entity.pdbx_description
1 polymer ?
#
loop_
_entity_poly.entity_id
_entity_poly.type
_entity_poly.pdbx_seq_one_letter_code
_entity_poly.pdbx_strand_id
1 'polypeptide(L)'
;MSDYHSSLADLNICLGTTLQIVPSGNLPLRGKKYGGKLVIVNLQPTKHDKKADLIINSYVDDVISNVMKKLDLEIPEYSPHIDPTKNQLPDFGVEWNISKNDIKEVKKRYDKICKDCKKRKCEENLLKSRKRAVKKWDVDEKVIKGDVIKNELKQETFTAQFVDLTEDSDDIFLE
;
A
#
# COMPACT_ATOMS: atom_id res chain seq x y z
N MET A 1 -13.00 -19.73 -5.75
CA MET A 1 -12.74 -20.04 -4.32
C MET A 1 -11.36 -19.55 -3.89
N SER A 2 -10.32 -19.85 -4.67
CA SER A 2 -8.94 -19.39 -4.45
C SER A 2 -8.81 -17.87 -4.29
N ASP A 3 -9.62 -17.10 -5.02
CA ASP A 3 -9.69 -15.64 -4.84
C ASP A 3 -10.06 -15.22 -3.41
N TYR A 4 -10.98 -15.95 -2.76
CA TYR A 4 -11.39 -15.63 -1.39
C TYR A 4 -10.26 -15.92 -0.43
N HIS A 5 -9.63 -17.09 -0.51
CA HIS A 5 -8.51 -17.45 0.36
C HIS A 5 -7.34 -16.48 0.19
N SER A 6 -6.94 -16.16 -1.04
CA SER A 6 -5.85 -15.22 -1.28
C SER A 6 -6.17 -13.80 -0.79
N SER A 7 -7.43 -13.37 -0.91
CA SER A 7 -7.87 -12.06 -0.42
C SER A 7 -7.98 -11.99 1.12
N LEU A 8 -8.26 -13.12 1.77
CA LEU A 8 -8.35 -13.24 3.22
C LEU A 8 -6.98 -13.43 3.88
N ALA A 9 -6.02 -13.99 3.15
CA ALA A 9 -4.68 -14.27 3.66
C ALA A 9 -3.95 -12.98 4.06
N ASP A 10 -3.38 -13.00 5.25
CA ASP A 10 -2.44 -12.01 5.76
C ASP A 10 -1.06 -12.14 5.11
N LEU A 11 -0.71 -13.32 4.61
CA LEU A 11 0.51 -13.62 3.89
C LEU A 11 0.23 -14.50 2.65
N ASN A 12 0.65 -14.02 1.48
CA ASN A 12 0.67 -14.80 0.24
C ASN A 12 2.13 -15.07 -0.16
N ILE A 13 2.49 -16.34 -0.30
CA ILE A 13 3.83 -16.78 -0.71
C ILE A 13 3.74 -17.40 -2.10
N CYS A 14 4.53 -16.89 -3.04
CA CYS A 14 4.63 -17.42 -4.40
C CYS A 14 5.97 -18.15 -4.56
N LEU A 15 5.92 -19.46 -4.80
CA LEU A 15 7.11 -20.30 -4.96
C LEU A 15 7.22 -20.75 -6.42
N GLY A 16 8.38 -20.52 -7.06
CA GLY A 16 8.69 -21.08 -8.38
C GLY A 16 7.76 -20.64 -9.51
N THR A 17 7.19 -19.43 -9.44
CA THR A 17 6.26 -18.92 -10.45
C THR A 17 6.64 -17.52 -10.93
N THR A 18 6.50 -17.29 -12.24
CA THR A 18 6.77 -15.99 -12.88
C THR A 18 5.57 -15.03 -12.79
N LEU A 19 4.41 -15.52 -12.32
CA LEU A 19 3.15 -14.76 -12.20
C LEU A 19 2.66 -14.12 -13.52
N GLN A 20 3.06 -14.65 -14.67
CA GLN A 20 2.70 -14.08 -15.97
C GLN A 20 1.27 -14.44 -16.43
N ILE A 21 0.76 -15.60 -16.01
CA ILE A 21 -0.51 -16.15 -16.48
C ILE A 21 -1.70 -15.58 -15.68
N VAL A 22 -2.68 -15.06 -16.40
CA VAL A 22 -3.96 -14.57 -15.85
C VAL A 22 -4.99 -15.70 -15.93
N PRO A 23 -5.78 -15.97 -14.87
CA PRO A 23 -5.97 -15.18 -13.66
C PRO A 23 -5.03 -15.49 -12.50
N SER A 24 -4.30 -16.61 -12.50
CA SER A 24 -3.56 -17.13 -11.34
C SER A 24 -2.51 -16.16 -10.79
N GLY A 25 -1.77 -15.47 -11.65
CA GLY A 25 -0.76 -14.50 -11.25
C GLY A 25 -1.32 -13.26 -10.53
N ASN A 26 -2.61 -12.96 -10.73
CA ASN A 26 -3.28 -11.84 -10.07
C ASN A 26 -3.83 -12.20 -8.68
N LEU A 27 -3.91 -13.47 -8.31
CA LEU A 27 -4.39 -13.91 -6.99
C LEU A 27 -3.62 -13.22 -5.84
N PRO A 28 -2.29 -13.35 -5.72
CA PRO A 28 -1.52 -12.73 -4.63
C PRO A 28 -1.69 -11.21 -4.55
N LEU A 29 -1.88 -10.57 -5.71
CA LEU A 29 -2.11 -9.13 -5.79
C LEU A 29 -3.45 -8.71 -5.15
N ARG A 30 -4.46 -9.59 -5.18
CA ARG A 30 -5.74 -9.35 -4.51
C ARG A 30 -5.56 -9.31 -2.99
N GLY A 31 -4.84 -10.28 -2.43
CA GLY A 31 -4.48 -10.29 -0.99
C GLY A 31 -3.79 -8.99 -0.55
N LYS A 32 -2.81 -8.53 -1.34
CA LYS A 32 -2.12 -7.26 -1.09
C LYS A 32 -3.08 -6.05 -1.01
N LYS A 33 -4.13 -6.02 -1.82
CA LYS A 33 -5.13 -4.93 -1.83
C LYS A 33 -5.94 -4.85 -0.53
N TYR A 34 -6.11 -5.97 0.18
CA TYR A 34 -6.88 -6.02 1.42
C TYR A 34 -6.03 -5.82 2.68
N GLY A 35 -4.70 -5.72 2.52
CA GLY A 35 -3.73 -5.50 3.59
C GLY A 35 -2.83 -6.70 3.87
N GLY A 36 -2.93 -7.78 3.09
CA GLY A 36 -2.01 -8.91 3.18
C GLY A 36 -0.61 -8.56 2.66
N LYS A 37 0.38 -9.34 3.07
CA LYS A 37 1.75 -9.27 2.60
C LYS A 37 1.98 -10.22 1.44
N LEU A 38 2.89 -9.86 0.55
CA LEU A 38 3.27 -10.65 -0.62
C LEU A 38 4.76 -10.97 -0.57
N VAL A 39 5.08 -12.26 -0.56
CA VAL A 39 6.45 -12.78 -0.63
C VAL A 39 6.61 -13.58 -1.93
N ILE A 40 7.65 -13.29 -2.68
CA ILE A 40 7.97 -13.98 -3.94
C ILE A 40 9.31 -14.67 -3.81
N VAL A 41 9.34 -15.97 -4.10
CA VAL A 41 10.55 -16.80 -4.16
C VAL A 41 10.67 -17.37 -5.57
N ASN A 42 11.58 -16.81 -6.36
CA ASN A 42 11.84 -17.27 -7.72
C ASN A 42 13.25 -16.90 -8.16
N LEU A 43 13.91 -17.75 -8.94
CA LEU A 43 15.24 -17.47 -9.50
C LEU A 43 15.20 -16.32 -10.52
N GLN A 44 14.09 -16.19 -11.26
CA GLN A 44 13.91 -15.17 -12.30
C GLN A 44 13.03 -14.02 -11.80
N PRO A 45 13.26 -12.79 -12.29
CA PRO A 45 12.38 -11.66 -12.01
C PRO A 45 10.92 -11.95 -12.40
N THR A 46 9.97 -11.52 -11.58
CA THR A 46 8.54 -11.72 -11.84
C THR A 46 7.84 -10.43 -12.23
N LYS A 47 6.67 -10.55 -12.88
CA LYS A 47 5.87 -9.39 -13.30
C LYS A 47 5.43 -8.49 -12.14
N HIS A 48 5.39 -9.03 -10.92
CA HIS A 48 4.82 -8.35 -9.75
C HIS A 48 5.84 -8.05 -8.65
N ASP A 49 7.14 -8.11 -8.95
CA ASP A 49 8.23 -7.81 -8.02
C ASP A 49 8.04 -6.43 -7.34
N LYS A 50 7.68 -5.40 -8.09
CA LYS A 50 7.45 -4.03 -7.56
C LYS A 50 6.36 -3.94 -6.48
N LYS A 51 5.49 -4.95 -6.37
CA LYS A 51 4.37 -4.98 -5.43
C LYS A 51 4.60 -5.94 -4.27
N ALA A 52 5.66 -6.74 -4.32
CA ALA A 52 6.04 -7.65 -3.26
C ALA A 52 6.65 -6.88 -2.09
N ASP A 53 6.42 -7.38 -0.88
CA ASP A 53 7.07 -6.89 0.34
C ASP A 53 8.46 -7.50 0.51
N LEU A 54 8.65 -8.72 0.01
CA LEU A 54 9.91 -9.45 0.05
C LEU A 54 10.09 -10.27 -1.22
N ILE A 55 11.28 -10.18 -1.81
CA ILE A 55 11.69 -10.93 -2.98
C ILE A 55 12.93 -11.73 -2.63
N ILE A 56 12.90 -13.03 -2.89
CA ILE A 56 14.01 -13.95 -2.64
C ILE A 56 14.39 -14.62 -3.97
N ASN A 57 15.57 -14.29 -4.47
CA ASN A 57 16.09 -14.82 -5.72
C ASN A 57 17.02 -16.01 -5.43
N SER A 58 16.46 -17.16 -5.13
CA SER A 58 17.22 -18.37 -4.80
C SER A 58 16.43 -19.64 -5.15
N TYR A 59 17.06 -20.80 -4.99
CA TYR A 59 16.40 -22.09 -5.13
C TYR A 59 15.34 -22.25 -4.03
N VAL A 60 14.13 -22.66 -4.44
CA VAL A 60 13.00 -22.81 -3.52
C VAL A 60 13.31 -23.83 -2.43
N ASP A 61 13.99 -24.92 -2.78
CA ASP A 61 14.33 -25.99 -1.85
C ASP A 61 15.25 -25.51 -0.72
N ASP A 62 16.26 -24.69 -1.03
CA ASP A 62 17.15 -24.09 -0.04
C ASP A 62 16.39 -23.14 0.89
N VAL A 63 15.48 -22.34 0.32
CA VAL A 63 14.65 -21.39 1.08
C VAL A 63 13.73 -22.15 2.04
N ILE A 64 13.02 -23.17 1.55
CA ILE A 64 12.12 -23.97 2.38
C ILE A 64 12.90 -24.76 3.43
N SER A 65 14.04 -25.36 3.09
CA SER A 65 14.91 -26.05 4.06
C SER A 65 15.33 -25.12 5.20
N ASN A 66 15.70 -23.88 4.87
CA ASN A 66 16.07 -22.89 5.89
C ASN A 66 14.87 -22.39 6.70
N VAL A 67 13.68 -22.28 6.09
CA VAL A 67 12.45 -21.92 6.80
C VAL A 67 12.05 -23.03 7.76
N MET A 68 12.09 -24.29 7.33
CA MET A 68 11.77 -25.45 8.17
C MET A 68 12.71 -25.57 9.36
N LYS A 69 14.02 -25.37 9.15
CA LYS A 69 15.02 -25.27 10.24
C LYS A 69 14.72 -24.15 11.23
N LYS A 70 14.15 -23.03 10.79
CA LYS A 70 13.76 -21.91 11.68
C LYS A 70 12.43 -22.15 12.41
N LEU A 71 11.58 -23.00 11.86
CA LEU A 71 10.30 -23.40 12.44
C LEU A 71 10.43 -24.65 13.33
N ASP A 72 11.64 -25.20 13.46
CA ASP A 72 11.93 -26.46 14.16
C ASP A 72 11.07 -27.64 13.64
N LEU A 73 10.84 -27.66 12.32
CA LEU A 73 10.09 -28.72 11.63
C LEU A 73 11.02 -29.56 10.75
N GLU A 74 10.93 -30.88 10.87
CA GLU A 74 11.63 -31.82 9.99
C GLU A 74 10.83 -32.03 8.69
N ILE A 75 11.55 -32.11 7.57
CA ILE A 75 10.94 -32.42 6.26
C ILE A 75 10.80 -33.94 6.16
N PRO A 76 9.58 -34.49 6.09
CA PRO A 76 9.38 -35.93 6.04
C PRO A 76 9.90 -36.53 4.73
N GLU A 77 10.41 -37.76 4.79
CA GLU A 77 10.82 -38.51 3.61
C GLU A 77 9.59 -38.97 2.81
N TYR A 78 9.70 -38.94 1.47
CA TYR A 78 8.59 -39.30 0.59
C TYR A 78 8.28 -40.80 0.63
N SER A 79 7.08 -41.11 1.10
CA SER A 79 6.45 -42.43 1.18
C SER A 79 5.56 -42.86 0.00
N PRO A 80 5.87 -43.77 -0.97
CA PRO A 80 4.89 -44.15 -2.01
C PRO A 80 3.57 -44.70 -1.47
N HIS A 81 3.56 -45.26 -0.26
CA HIS A 81 2.37 -45.80 0.40
C HIS A 81 1.47 -44.72 1.04
N ILE A 82 1.94 -43.47 1.14
CA ILE A 82 1.17 -42.32 1.64
C ILE A 82 0.59 -41.54 0.45
N ASP A 83 1.08 -41.81 -0.76
CA ASP A 83 0.72 -41.07 -1.96
C ASP A 83 -0.72 -41.37 -2.41
N PRO A 84 -1.64 -40.39 -2.33
CA PRO A 84 -3.03 -40.56 -2.75
C PRO A 84 -3.19 -40.80 -4.25
N THR A 85 -2.14 -40.56 -5.06
CA THR A 85 -2.14 -40.82 -6.51
C THR A 85 -1.74 -42.25 -6.86
N LYS A 86 -1.09 -42.98 -5.93
CA LYS A 86 -0.60 -44.35 -6.14
C LYS A 86 -1.44 -45.41 -5.42
N ASN A 87 -2.11 -45.05 -4.32
CA ASN A 87 -3.01 -45.95 -3.62
C ASN A 87 -4.43 -45.93 -4.21
N GLN A 88 -4.76 -46.99 -4.95
CA GLN A 88 -6.14 -47.33 -5.28
C GLN A 88 -6.65 -48.28 -4.18
N LEU A 89 -7.29 -47.80 -3.08
CA LEU A 89 -8.28 -48.50 -2.21
C LEU A 89 -8.42 -47.86 -0.79
N PRO A 90 -9.53 -48.10 -0.05
CA PRO A 90 -10.39 -47.03 0.44
C PRO A 90 -10.73 -47.19 1.93
N ASP A 91 -9.88 -46.73 2.85
CA ASP A 91 -10.27 -46.73 4.28
C ASP A 91 -10.10 -45.37 4.96
N PHE A 92 -9.27 -44.49 4.37
CA PHE A 92 -9.23 -43.08 4.69
C PHE A 92 -9.35 -42.31 3.39
N GLY A 93 -10.58 -42.18 2.89
CA GLY A 93 -10.88 -41.26 1.82
C GLY A 93 -10.54 -39.85 2.30
N VAL A 94 -9.34 -39.36 1.97
CA VAL A 94 -9.02 -37.94 2.16
C VAL A 94 -9.96 -37.18 1.25
N GLU A 95 -11.05 -36.68 1.83
CA GLU A 95 -12.00 -35.86 1.12
C GLU A 95 -11.32 -34.50 0.84
N TRP A 96 -10.71 -34.39 -0.34
CA TRP A 96 -10.17 -33.14 -0.89
C TRP A 96 -11.26 -32.12 -1.24
N ASN A 97 -12.53 -32.48 -1.02
CA ASN A 97 -13.67 -31.65 -1.31
C ASN A 97 -13.86 -30.64 -0.19
N ILE A 98 -13.99 -29.37 -0.57
CA ILE A 98 -14.26 -28.31 0.40
C ILE A 98 -15.76 -28.23 0.60
N SER A 99 -16.22 -28.37 1.84
CA SER A 99 -17.65 -28.42 2.12
C SER A 99 -18.34 -27.11 1.72
N LYS A 100 -19.61 -27.19 1.32
CA LYS A 100 -20.42 -26.01 0.96
C LYS A 100 -20.55 -25.03 2.13
N ASN A 101 -20.43 -25.51 3.37
CA ASN A 101 -20.50 -24.67 4.55
C ASN A 101 -19.23 -23.84 4.72
N ASP A 102 -18.06 -24.43 4.50
CA ASP A 102 -16.77 -23.73 4.54
C ASP A 102 -16.71 -22.63 3.47
N ILE A 103 -17.24 -22.92 2.27
CA ILE A 103 -17.36 -21.91 1.19
C ILE A 103 -18.20 -20.72 1.64
N LYS A 104 -19.35 -20.98 2.28
CA LYS A 104 -20.23 -19.92 2.78
C LYS A 104 -19.53 -19.09 3.87
N GLU A 105 -18.81 -19.74 4.77
CA GLU A 105 -18.09 -19.06 5.83
C GLU A 105 -16.96 -18.17 5.29
N VAL A 106 -16.13 -18.73 4.41
CA VAL A 106 -15.04 -18.02 3.72
C VAL A 106 -15.59 -16.83 2.93
N LYS A 107 -16.73 -17.01 2.24
CA LYS A 107 -17.39 -15.91 1.52
C LYS A 107 -17.88 -14.82 2.47
N LYS A 108 -18.48 -15.18 3.60
CA LYS A 108 -18.93 -14.22 4.63
C LYS A 108 -17.76 -13.41 5.19
N ARG A 109 -16.63 -14.07 5.49
CA ARG A 109 -15.40 -13.41 5.93
C ARG A 109 -14.88 -12.46 4.85
N TYR A 110 -14.87 -12.89 3.59
CA TYR A 110 -14.43 -12.07 2.46
C TYR A 110 -15.29 -10.81 2.29
N ASP A 111 -16.61 -10.93 2.36
CA ASP A 111 -17.53 -9.80 2.24
C ASP A 111 -17.32 -8.78 3.37
N LYS A 112 -17.02 -9.26 4.59
CA LYS A 112 -16.65 -8.40 5.73
C LYS A 112 -15.37 -7.62 5.46
N ILE A 113 -14.28 -8.30 5.05
CA ILE A 113 -13.01 -7.65 4.71
C ILE A 113 -13.17 -6.64 3.57
N CYS A 114 -14.01 -6.96 2.58
CA CYS A 114 -14.30 -6.05 1.48
C CYS A 114 -15.00 -4.77 1.96
N LYS A 115 -15.98 -4.88 2.85
CA LYS A 115 -16.65 -3.73 3.48
C LYS A 115 -15.68 -2.90 4.31
N ASP A 116 -14.86 -3.54 5.13
CA ASP A 116 -13.88 -2.87 6.00
C ASP A 116 -12.80 -2.15 5.18
N CYS A 117 -12.32 -2.75 4.09
CA CYS A 117 -11.38 -2.12 3.17
C CYS A 117 -11.99 -0.90 2.45
N LYS A 118 -13.27 -0.99 2.04
CA LYS A 118 -13.99 0.17 1.47
C LYS A 118 -14.13 1.30 2.48
N LYS A 119 -14.53 0.99 3.72
CA LYS A 119 -14.64 1.98 4.80
C LYS A 119 -13.30 2.68 5.06
N ARG A 120 -12.21 1.91 5.22
CA ARG A 120 -10.85 2.43 5.38
C ARG A 120 -10.45 3.38 4.25
N LYS A 121 -10.73 3.01 2.99
CA LYS A 121 -10.43 3.88 1.83
C LYS A 121 -11.24 5.18 1.82
N CYS A 122 -12.52 5.13 2.19
CA CYS A 122 -13.35 6.33 2.29
C CYS A 122 -12.83 7.28 3.38
N GLU A 123 -12.48 6.75 4.55
CA GLU A 123 -11.90 7.52 5.66
C GLU A 123 -10.53 8.12 5.27
N GLU A 124 -9.67 7.35 4.63
CA GLU A 124 -8.37 7.81 4.15
C GLU A 124 -8.51 8.94 3.11
N ASN A 125 -9.47 8.80 2.18
CA ASN A 125 -9.77 9.84 1.20
C ASN A 125 -10.31 11.11 1.86
N LEU A 126 -11.18 10.99 2.86
CA LEU A 126 -11.69 12.12 3.64
C LEU A 126 -10.54 12.85 4.37
N LEU A 127 -9.64 12.11 5.02
CA LEU A 127 -8.45 12.70 5.66
C LEU A 127 -7.55 13.40 4.65
N LYS A 128 -7.31 12.80 3.48
CA LYS A 128 -6.52 13.40 2.40
C LYS A 128 -7.16 14.70 1.90
N SER A 129 -8.48 14.70 1.68
CA SER A 129 -9.23 15.90 1.29
C SER A 129 -9.16 16.98 2.37
N ARG A 130 -9.31 16.62 3.65
CA ARG A 130 -9.19 17.57 4.77
C ARG A 130 -7.78 18.16 4.87
N LYS A 131 -6.73 17.35 4.72
CA LYS A 131 -5.33 17.83 4.69
C LYS A 131 -5.07 18.77 3.51
N ARG A 132 -5.64 18.48 2.33
CA ARG A 132 -5.54 19.38 1.17
C ARG A 132 -6.27 20.70 1.40
N ALA A 133 -7.45 20.66 2.03
CA ALA A 133 -8.19 21.86 2.39
C ALA A 133 -7.39 22.72 3.38
N VAL A 134 -6.90 22.15 4.49
CA VAL A 134 -6.05 22.87 5.46
C VAL A 134 -4.83 23.47 4.78
N LYS A 135 -4.11 22.69 3.97
CA LYS A 135 -2.94 23.18 3.22
C LYS A 135 -3.30 24.33 2.26
N LYS A 136 -4.48 24.30 1.64
CA LYS A 136 -4.95 25.39 0.79
C LYS A 136 -5.22 26.65 1.61
N TRP A 137 -5.91 26.52 2.75
CA TRP A 137 -6.17 27.63 3.66
C TRP A 137 -4.87 28.27 4.19
N ASP A 138 -3.87 27.47 4.57
CA ASP A 138 -2.56 27.98 5.00
C ASP A 138 -1.82 28.77 3.90
N VAL A 139 -1.99 28.35 2.64
CA VAL A 139 -1.40 29.05 1.48
C VAL A 139 -2.15 30.36 1.24
N ASP A 140 -3.48 30.33 1.24
CA ASP A 140 -4.33 31.51 1.04
C ASP A 140 -4.08 32.56 2.14
N GLU A 141 -3.92 32.15 3.41
CA GLU A 141 -3.60 33.04 4.53
C GLU A 141 -2.23 33.72 4.38
N LYS A 142 -1.21 32.98 3.91
CA LYS A 142 0.12 33.54 3.65
C LYS A 142 0.13 34.52 2.49
N VAL A 143 -0.67 34.27 1.46
CA VAL A 143 -0.83 35.20 0.32
C VAL A 143 -1.48 36.50 0.81
N ILE A 144 -2.57 36.42 1.58
CA ILE A 144 -3.25 37.60 2.12
C ILE A 144 -2.30 38.42 3.00
N LYS A 145 -1.55 37.79 3.92
CA LYS A 145 -0.55 38.50 4.74
C LYS A 145 0.56 39.14 3.90
N GLY A 146 1.04 38.46 2.87
CA GLY A 146 2.05 39.00 1.95
C GLY A 146 1.54 40.20 1.15
N ASP A 147 0.27 40.19 0.73
CA ASP A 147 -0.34 41.29 -0.02
C ASP A 147 -0.65 42.50 0.88
N VAL A 148 -1.01 42.29 2.14
CA VAL A 148 -1.14 43.36 3.15
C VAL A 148 0.20 44.06 3.37
N ILE A 149 1.27 43.30 3.61
CA ILE A 149 2.63 43.86 3.81
C ILE A 149 3.10 44.65 2.58
N LYS A 150 2.82 44.16 1.36
CA LYS A 150 3.17 44.88 0.12
C LYS A 150 2.38 46.19 -0.04
N ASN A 151 1.13 46.23 0.41
CA ASN A 151 0.32 47.43 0.34
C ASN A 151 0.75 48.46 1.40
N GLU A 152 1.13 48.01 2.60
CA GLU A 152 1.69 48.86 3.66
C GLU A 152 3.02 49.50 3.21
N LEU A 153 3.95 48.72 2.64
CA LEU A 153 5.21 49.24 2.10
C LEU A 153 5.00 50.27 0.97
N LYS A 154 3.99 50.08 0.11
CA LYS A 154 3.66 51.06 -0.94
C LYS A 154 3.13 52.37 -0.37
N GLN A 155 2.36 52.33 0.71
CA GLN A 155 1.87 53.54 1.39
C GLN A 155 3.02 54.28 2.06
N GLU A 156 3.94 53.58 2.72
CA GLU A 156 5.13 54.20 3.35
C GLU A 156 6.09 54.82 2.33
N THR A 157 6.30 54.20 1.16
CA THR A 157 7.09 54.82 0.09
C THR A 157 6.42 56.05 -0.53
N PHE A 158 5.08 56.06 -0.58
CA PHE A 158 4.33 57.20 -1.12
C PHE A 158 4.32 58.38 -0.16
N THR A 159 4.29 58.14 1.16
CA THR A 159 4.47 59.20 2.16
C THR A 159 5.92 59.69 2.24
N ALA A 160 6.92 58.80 2.12
CA ALA A 160 8.33 59.21 2.08
C ALA A 160 8.64 60.14 0.89
N GLN A 161 8.07 59.87 -0.30
CA GLN A 161 8.20 60.77 -1.46
C GLN A 161 7.45 62.10 -1.30
N PHE A 162 6.47 62.20 -0.40
CA PHE A 162 5.70 63.43 -0.16
C PHE A 162 6.39 64.35 0.85
N VAL A 163 7.25 63.81 1.73
CA VAL A 163 8.01 64.57 2.73
C VAL A 163 9.29 65.18 2.11
N ASP A 164 9.91 64.52 1.14
CA ASP A 164 11.06 65.05 0.38
C ASP A 164 10.72 66.27 -0.53
N LEU A 165 9.44 66.61 -0.72
CA LEU A 165 9.00 67.78 -1.48
C LEU A 165 8.70 69.02 -0.60
N THR A 166 8.86 68.90 0.72
CA THR A 166 8.57 69.99 1.68
C THR A 166 9.79 70.63 2.33
N GLU A 167 11.02 70.26 1.95
CA GLU A 167 12.25 70.82 2.54
C GLU A 167 13.02 71.84 1.66
N ASP A 168 12.57 72.17 0.45
CA ASP A 168 13.25 73.15 -0.42
C ASP A 168 12.72 74.59 -0.30
N SER A 169 12.12 74.98 0.83
CA SER A 169 11.59 76.33 1.03
C SER A 169 11.87 76.88 2.41
N ASP A 170 13.15 77.00 2.78
CA ASP A 170 13.66 78.01 3.72
C ASP A 170 15.19 78.13 3.53
N ASP A 171 15.73 79.34 3.71
CA ASP A 171 17.12 79.79 3.50
C ASP A 171 17.48 80.15 2.03
N ILE A 172 17.90 81.37 1.64
CA ILE A 172 18.77 82.36 2.30
C ILE A 172 18.41 83.80 1.86
N PHE A 173 18.35 84.68 2.86
CA PHE A 173 18.27 86.15 2.81
C PHE A 173 19.71 86.72 3.02
N LEU A 174 20.10 87.76 2.26
CA LEU A 174 21.26 88.68 2.45
C LEU A 174 22.67 88.02 2.45
N GLU A 175 23.74 88.54 1.86
CA GLU A 175 24.21 89.87 1.43
C GLU A 175 25.14 89.68 0.20
#